data_AF-A0A6A3YHE1-F1
#
_entry.id   AF-A0A6A3YHE1-F1
#
_cell.length_a   1.000
_cell.length_b   1.000
_cell.length_c   1.000
_cell.angle_alpha   90.00
_cell.angle_beta   90.00
_cell.angle_gamma   90.00
#
_symmetry.space_group_name_H-M   'P 1'
#
loop_
_entity.id
_entity.type
_entity.pdbx_description
1 polymer ?
#
loop_
_entity_poly.entity_id
_entity_poly.type
_entity_poly.pdbx_seq_one_letter_code
_entity_poly.pdbx_strand_id
1 'polypeptide(L)'
;MSVVWARSRVMEVAAGNGDLDAIKWLYANGLEGSLHSSINMLRNAAECGYLELVKWMYTYLPQRYKTYAMEALEKAAANGHLDVVKWLVAVLPKDCRSHAIDGAAGSGYLEIVKWLHENTNAGCSHRAMDLAASSGRMRVLVWLHENTSAGCSVDAMDGAAANGHLDVVKWLHKNRSEGCSVKAIERAAGRIDLKMVMWLREHYPQLILTNAYLAAYLPKFFEMLLYLSVHYKSRLRGLHEATTYGSL
;
A
#
# COMPACT_ATOMS: atom_id res chain seq x y z
N MET A 1 33.86 -8.33 -16.81
CA MET A 1 32.79 -7.92 -15.89
C MET A 1 31.52 -7.42 -16.58
N SER A 2 31.53 -6.93 -17.83
CA SER A 2 30.31 -6.45 -18.53
C SER A 2 29.39 -7.54 -19.09
N VAL A 3 29.93 -8.69 -19.51
CA VAL A 3 29.17 -9.73 -20.23
C VAL A 3 28.19 -10.50 -19.32
N VAL A 4 28.54 -10.74 -18.05
CA VAL A 4 27.69 -11.46 -17.08
C VAL A 4 26.47 -10.63 -16.64
N TRP A 5 26.64 -9.30 -16.55
CA TRP A 5 25.56 -8.35 -16.26
C TRP A 5 24.55 -8.27 -17.40
N ALA A 6 25.04 -8.14 -18.64
CA ALA A 6 24.17 -8.14 -19.82
C ALA A 6 23.35 -9.44 -19.94
N ARG A 7 23.96 -10.59 -19.63
CA ARG A 7 23.30 -11.91 -19.68
C ARG A 7 22.21 -12.09 -18.62
N SER A 8 22.44 -11.60 -17.40
CA SER A 8 21.42 -11.62 -16.33
C SER A 8 20.20 -10.77 -16.69
N ARG A 9 20.42 -9.62 -17.32
CA ARG A 9 19.34 -8.71 -17.73
C ARG A 9 18.44 -9.29 -18.83
N VAL A 10 18.99 -10.04 -19.77
CA VAL A 10 18.20 -10.69 -20.84
C VAL A 10 17.24 -11.73 -20.24
N MET A 11 17.70 -12.53 -19.27
CA MET A 11 16.83 -13.48 -18.56
C MET A 11 15.74 -12.79 -17.74
N GLU A 12 16.06 -11.69 -17.04
CA GLU A 12 15.05 -10.92 -16.30
C GLU A 12 13.96 -10.35 -17.20
N VAL A 13 14.32 -9.85 -18.38
CA VAL A 13 13.38 -9.32 -19.37
C VAL A 13 12.55 -10.45 -19.98
N ALA A 14 13.18 -11.57 -20.36
CA ALA A 14 12.46 -12.73 -20.84
C ALA A 14 11.46 -13.25 -19.80
N ALA A 15 11.82 -13.21 -18.51
CA ALA A 15 10.92 -13.60 -17.42
C ALA A 15 9.77 -12.61 -17.21
N GLY A 16 10.01 -11.30 -17.35
CA GLY A 16 8.95 -10.29 -17.36
C GLY A 16 8.01 -10.39 -18.57
N ASN A 17 8.47 -10.99 -19.66
CA ASN A 17 7.66 -11.26 -20.86
C ASN A 17 7.02 -12.66 -20.87
N GLY A 18 7.36 -13.51 -19.90
CA GLY A 18 6.85 -14.89 -19.82
C GLY A 18 7.37 -15.82 -20.91
N ASP A 19 8.47 -15.45 -21.58
CA ASP A 19 9.03 -16.22 -22.69
C ASP A 19 9.82 -17.42 -22.17
N LEU A 20 9.07 -18.46 -21.79
CA LEU A 20 9.59 -19.70 -21.25
C LEU A 20 10.53 -20.40 -22.25
N ASP A 21 10.25 -20.29 -23.55
CA ASP A 21 11.06 -20.96 -24.57
C ASP A 21 12.41 -20.26 -24.75
N ALA A 22 12.43 -18.92 -24.75
CA ALA A 22 13.69 -18.18 -24.68
C ALA A 22 14.46 -18.50 -23.39
N ILE A 23 13.79 -18.61 -22.24
CA ILE A 23 14.46 -18.94 -20.97
C ILE A 23 15.06 -20.34 -21.01
N LYS A 24 14.33 -21.35 -21.52
CA LYS A 24 14.85 -22.71 -21.70
C LYS A 24 16.02 -22.74 -22.68
N TRP A 25 15.92 -22.01 -23.78
CA TRP A 25 17.00 -21.90 -24.77
C TRP A 25 18.24 -21.24 -24.17
N LEU A 26 18.08 -20.13 -23.45
CA LEU A 26 19.16 -19.43 -22.76
C LEU A 26 19.82 -20.32 -21.71
N TYR A 27 19.03 -21.10 -20.96
CA TYR A 27 19.52 -22.08 -19.99
C TYR A 27 20.37 -23.17 -20.67
N ALA A 28 19.87 -23.77 -21.75
CA ALA A 28 20.56 -24.82 -22.50
C ALA A 28 21.88 -24.35 -23.15
N ASN A 29 22.03 -23.05 -23.41
CA ASN A 29 23.23 -22.47 -24.03
C ASN A 29 24.25 -21.92 -23.00
N GLY A 30 24.28 -22.47 -21.78
CA GLY A 30 25.37 -22.23 -20.81
C GLY A 30 25.28 -20.93 -20.01
N LEU A 31 24.09 -20.34 -19.89
CA LEU A 31 23.84 -19.17 -19.05
C LEU A 31 23.41 -19.52 -17.62
N GLU A 32 23.75 -20.72 -17.14
CA GLU A 32 23.44 -21.18 -15.78
C GLU A 32 23.94 -20.19 -14.71
N GLY A 33 25.11 -19.58 -14.92
CA GLY A 33 25.68 -18.54 -14.05
C GLY A 33 24.85 -17.24 -13.99
N SER A 34 24.01 -16.95 -14.98
CA SER A 34 23.11 -15.79 -14.99
C SER A 34 21.78 -16.06 -14.28
N LEU A 35 21.41 -17.32 -14.03
CA LEU A 35 20.37 -17.65 -13.04
C LEU A 35 20.87 -17.42 -11.61
N HIS A 36 22.18 -17.24 -11.38
CA HIS A 36 22.68 -17.09 -10.01
C HIS A 36 22.41 -15.69 -9.41
N SER A 37 22.04 -14.70 -10.23
CA SER A 37 21.55 -13.37 -9.82
C SER A 37 20.00 -13.26 -9.82
N SER A 38 19.29 -14.39 -9.92
CA SER A 38 17.84 -14.54 -10.23
C SER A 38 16.81 -14.04 -9.22
N ILE A 39 17.17 -13.22 -8.23
CA ILE A 39 16.17 -12.62 -7.32
C ILE A 39 15.06 -11.90 -8.12
N ASN A 40 15.45 -11.20 -9.18
CA ASN A 40 14.53 -10.48 -10.04
C ASN A 40 13.73 -11.40 -10.97
N MET A 41 14.25 -12.59 -11.31
CA MET A 41 13.63 -13.46 -12.31
C MET A 41 12.36 -14.13 -11.78
N LEU A 42 12.43 -14.76 -10.59
CA LEU A 42 11.27 -15.35 -9.93
C LEU A 42 10.26 -14.26 -9.54
N ARG A 43 10.75 -13.12 -9.05
CA ARG A 43 9.92 -11.97 -8.71
C ARG A 43 9.15 -11.44 -9.92
N ASN A 44 9.82 -11.19 -11.05
CA ASN A 44 9.19 -10.69 -12.27
C ASN A 44 8.17 -11.70 -12.83
N ALA A 45 8.53 -13.00 -12.83
CA ALA A 45 7.61 -14.03 -13.31
C ALA A 45 6.34 -14.12 -12.43
N ALA A 46 6.48 -13.98 -11.11
CA ALA A 46 5.36 -13.96 -10.18
C ALA A 46 4.55 -12.65 -10.24
N GLU A 47 5.23 -11.52 -10.41
CA GLU A 47 4.64 -10.18 -10.61
C GLU A 47 3.79 -10.10 -11.88
N CYS A 48 4.17 -10.83 -12.93
CA CYS A 48 3.43 -10.91 -14.19
C CYS A 48 2.52 -12.15 -14.32
N GLY A 49 2.51 -13.05 -13.34
CA GLY A 49 1.59 -14.18 -13.29
C GLY A 49 1.95 -15.40 -14.15
N TYR A 50 3.20 -15.56 -14.56
CA TYR A 50 3.62 -16.67 -15.41
C TYR A 50 3.83 -17.97 -14.62
N LEU A 51 2.74 -18.64 -14.26
CA LEU A 51 2.75 -19.85 -13.42
C LEU A 51 3.69 -20.95 -13.95
N GLU A 52 3.66 -21.24 -15.25
CA GLU A 52 4.47 -22.31 -15.84
C GLU A 52 5.97 -22.00 -15.77
N LEU A 53 6.33 -20.72 -15.89
CA LEU A 53 7.68 -20.27 -15.72
C LEU A 53 8.11 -20.35 -14.24
N VAL A 54 7.23 -19.98 -13.31
CA VAL A 54 7.47 -20.09 -11.86
C VAL A 54 7.65 -21.56 -11.43
N LYS A 55 6.84 -22.49 -11.96
CA LYS A 55 7.01 -23.94 -11.77
C LYS A 55 8.34 -24.43 -12.32
N TRP A 56 8.70 -24.04 -13.55
CA TRP A 56 9.96 -24.41 -14.17
C TRP A 56 11.15 -23.91 -13.33
N MET A 57 11.12 -22.68 -12.83
CA MET A 57 12.20 -22.19 -11.96
C MET A 57 12.36 -23.04 -10.68
N TYR A 58 11.26 -23.49 -10.09
CA TYR A 58 11.31 -24.34 -8.89
C TYR A 58 11.94 -25.70 -9.15
N THR A 59 11.65 -26.34 -10.28
CA THR A 59 12.22 -27.65 -10.61
C THR A 59 13.74 -27.59 -10.79
N TYR A 60 14.28 -26.45 -11.23
CA TYR A 60 15.71 -26.29 -11.53
C TYR A 60 16.50 -25.47 -10.48
N LEU A 61 15.84 -24.77 -9.54
CA LEU A 61 16.50 -23.92 -8.52
C LEU A 61 15.98 -24.10 -7.07
N PRO A 62 15.83 -25.33 -6.52
CA PRO A 62 15.10 -25.57 -5.28
C PRO A 62 15.72 -24.93 -4.02
N GLN A 63 17.05 -24.84 -3.92
CA GLN A 63 17.71 -24.37 -2.69
C GLN A 63 17.65 -22.86 -2.46
N ARG A 64 17.65 -22.06 -3.53
CA ARG A 64 17.55 -20.58 -3.45
C ARG A 64 16.12 -20.10 -3.52
N TYR A 65 15.21 -20.95 -3.97
CA TYR A 65 13.79 -20.67 -4.07
C TYR A 65 13.19 -20.21 -2.74
N LYS A 66 13.51 -20.87 -1.63
CA LYS A 66 12.94 -20.58 -0.32
C LYS A 66 13.25 -19.15 0.16
N THR A 67 14.41 -18.60 -0.19
CA THR A 67 14.81 -17.23 0.21
C THR A 67 14.03 -16.16 -0.55
N TYR A 68 13.68 -16.39 -1.82
CA TYR A 68 13.08 -15.37 -2.70
C TYR A 68 11.59 -15.56 -2.95
N ALA A 69 11.05 -16.73 -2.59
CA ALA A 69 9.65 -17.03 -2.82
C ALA A 69 8.70 -16.21 -1.92
N MET A 70 9.19 -15.62 -0.82
CA MET A 70 8.42 -14.66 -0.03
C MET A 70 8.11 -13.40 -0.85
N GLU A 71 9.13 -12.79 -1.44
CA GLU A 71 8.95 -11.61 -2.31
C GLU A 71 8.11 -11.94 -3.55
N ALA A 72 8.32 -13.12 -4.14
CA ALA A 72 7.53 -13.59 -5.27
C ALA A 72 6.04 -13.76 -4.90
N LEU A 73 5.75 -14.30 -3.72
CA LEU A 73 4.38 -14.45 -3.21
C LEU A 73 3.72 -13.09 -2.97
N GLU A 74 4.44 -12.17 -2.34
CA GLU A 74 3.96 -10.80 -2.15
C GLU A 74 3.64 -10.13 -3.49
N LYS A 75 4.53 -10.23 -4.47
CA LYS A 75 4.32 -9.63 -5.80
C LYS A 75 3.19 -10.27 -6.59
N ALA A 76 3.05 -11.59 -6.55
CA ALA A 76 1.90 -12.28 -7.14
C ALA A 76 0.59 -11.83 -6.50
N ALA A 77 0.56 -11.73 -5.17
CA ALA A 77 -0.62 -11.29 -4.41
C ALA A 77 -0.97 -9.83 -4.67
N ALA A 78 0.03 -8.94 -4.70
CA ALA A 78 -0.13 -7.52 -4.99
C ALA A 78 -0.47 -7.22 -6.46
N ASN A 79 -0.36 -8.19 -7.38
CA ASN A 79 -0.70 -8.04 -8.80
C ASN A 79 -1.91 -8.91 -9.25
N GLY A 80 -2.53 -9.66 -8.35
CA GLY A 80 -3.80 -10.34 -8.65
C GLY A 80 -3.66 -11.76 -9.21
N HIS A 81 -2.47 -12.36 -9.14
CA HIS A 81 -2.19 -13.68 -9.71
C HIS A 81 -2.51 -14.79 -8.70
N LEU A 82 -3.81 -15.09 -8.52
CA LEU A 82 -4.30 -16.06 -7.55
C LEU A 82 -3.76 -17.49 -7.79
N ASP A 83 -3.59 -17.89 -9.04
CA ASP A 83 -3.04 -19.18 -9.43
C ASP A 83 -1.57 -19.36 -8.99
N VAL A 84 -0.75 -18.33 -9.20
CA VAL A 84 0.63 -18.28 -8.71
C VAL A 84 0.65 -18.25 -7.18
N VAL A 85 -0.21 -17.46 -6.54
CA VAL A 85 -0.35 -17.43 -5.07
C VAL A 85 -0.67 -18.82 -4.50
N LYS A 86 -1.68 -19.49 -5.06
CA LYS A 86 -2.08 -20.85 -4.63
C LYS A 86 -0.93 -21.83 -4.72
N TRP A 87 -0.22 -21.80 -5.84
CA TRP A 87 0.90 -22.70 -6.07
C TRP A 87 2.09 -22.40 -5.15
N LEU A 88 2.46 -21.12 -5.00
CA LEU A 88 3.52 -20.68 -4.09
C LEU A 88 3.22 -21.07 -2.64
N VAL A 89 1.98 -20.88 -2.19
CA VAL A 89 1.57 -21.21 -0.82
C VAL A 89 1.62 -22.72 -0.55
N ALA A 90 1.36 -23.55 -1.56
CA ALA A 90 1.45 -25.01 -1.45
C ALA A 90 2.90 -25.52 -1.32
N VAL A 91 3.87 -24.84 -1.95
CA VAL A 91 5.28 -25.26 -1.95
C VAL A 91 6.12 -24.62 -0.83
N LEU A 92 5.64 -23.54 -0.20
CA LEU A 92 6.38 -22.77 0.82
C LEU A 92 6.01 -23.13 2.26
N PRO A 93 6.98 -23.07 3.20
CA PRO A 93 6.72 -23.26 4.63
C PRO A 93 5.73 -22.24 5.19
N LYS A 94 5.11 -22.58 6.32
CA LYS A 94 3.90 -21.89 6.80
C LYS A 94 4.12 -20.49 7.37
N ASP A 95 5.34 -20.15 7.70
CA ASP A 95 5.65 -18.98 8.50
C ASP A 95 5.92 -17.80 7.57
N CYS A 96 5.20 -16.68 7.77
CA CYS A 96 5.35 -15.38 7.08
C CYS A 96 4.54 -15.15 5.78
N ARG A 97 3.21 -15.37 5.79
CA ARG A 97 2.31 -14.97 4.68
C ARG A 97 1.51 -13.68 4.91
N SER A 98 1.73 -12.99 6.03
CA SER A 98 1.07 -11.72 6.35
C SER A 98 1.37 -10.64 5.31
N HIS A 99 2.62 -10.56 4.81
CA HIS A 99 3.02 -9.62 3.76
C HIS A 99 2.24 -9.81 2.44
N ALA A 100 1.90 -11.04 2.09
CA ALA A 100 1.11 -11.32 0.90
C ALA A 100 -0.34 -10.82 1.04
N ILE A 101 -0.92 -10.95 2.25
CA ILE A 101 -2.24 -10.37 2.56
C ILE A 101 -2.16 -8.84 2.51
N ASP A 102 -1.12 -8.24 3.11
CA ASP A 102 -0.92 -6.78 3.11
C ASP A 102 -0.84 -6.23 1.67
N GLY A 103 -0.05 -6.87 0.81
CA GLY A 103 0.12 -6.49 -0.60
C GLY A 103 -1.18 -6.66 -1.41
N ALA A 104 -1.87 -7.80 -1.28
CA ALA A 104 -3.17 -8.00 -1.93
C ALA A 104 -4.21 -6.99 -1.44
N ALA A 105 -4.17 -6.63 -0.15
CA ALA A 105 -5.11 -5.69 0.44
C ALA A 105 -4.94 -4.27 -0.08
N GLY A 106 -3.70 -3.77 -0.15
CA GLY A 106 -3.39 -2.47 -0.76
C GLY A 106 -3.75 -2.41 -2.25
N SER A 107 -3.53 -3.50 -2.98
CA SER A 107 -3.86 -3.57 -4.41
C SER A 107 -5.35 -3.78 -4.69
N GLY A 108 -6.15 -4.20 -3.69
CA GLY A 108 -7.60 -4.35 -3.82
C GLY A 108 -8.07 -5.75 -4.26
N TYR A 109 -7.21 -6.76 -4.21
CA TYR A 109 -7.51 -8.13 -4.64
C TYR A 109 -8.22 -8.93 -3.54
N LEU A 110 -9.50 -8.64 -3.32
CA LEU A 110 -10.32 -9.25 -2.26
C LEU A 110 -10.31 -10.79 -2.29
N GLU A 111 -10.38 -11.41 -3.48
CA GLU A 111 -10.41 -12.87 -3.60
C GLU A 111 -9.09 -13.52 -3.15
N ILE A 112 -7.96 -12.85 -3.36
CA ILE A 112 -6.67 -13.30 -2.83
C ILE A 112 -6.61 -13.12 -1.32
N VAL A 113 -7.11 -11.99 -0.80
CA VAL A 113 -7.17 -11.73 0.64
C VAL A 113 -8.00 -12.81 1.36
N LYS A 114 -9.22 -13.10 0.87
CA LYS A 114 -10.08 -14.17 1.39
C LYS A 114 -9.38 -15.52 1.34
N TRP A 115 -8.85 -15.88 0.18
CA TRP A 115 -8.21 -17.18 0.00
C TRP A 115 -7.01 -17.35 0.93
N LEU A 116 -6.14 -16.35 1.04
CA LEU A 116 -5.00 -16.37 1.96
C LEU A 116 -5.45 -16.44 3.42
N HIS A 117 -6.49 -15.70 3.81
CA HIS A 117 -7.00 -15.73 5.18
C HIS A 117 -7.62 -17.09 5.56
N GLU A 118 -8.41 -17.69 4.66
CA GLU A 118 -9.09 -18.97 4.91
C GLU A 118 -8.14 -20.18 4.84
N ASN A 119 -7.14 -20.12 3.95
CA ASN A 119 -6.26 -21.27 3.65
C ASN A 119 -4.91 -21.17 4.35
N THR A 120 -4.66 -20.10 5.09
CA THR A 120 -3.40 -19.92 5.81
C THR A 120 -3.66 -19.45 7.23
N ASN A 121 -2.87 -19.95 8.18
CA ASN A 121 -2.91 -19.46 9.57
C ASN A 121 -2.16 -18.12 9.74
N ALA A 122 -1.96 -17.38 8.63
CA ALA A 122 -1.28 -16.10 8.68
C ALA A 122 -2.27 -15.05 9.17
N GLY A 123 -2.06 -14.55 10.39
CA GLY A 123 -2.85 -13.45 10.91
C GLY A 123 -2.77 -12.23 9.99
N CYS A 124 -3.88 -11.52 9.87
CA CYS A 124 -3.91 -10.23 9.19
C CYS A 124 -3.20 -9.19 10.06
N SER A 125 -2.25 -8.46 9.47
CA SER A 125 -1.58 -7.37 10.17
C SER A 125 -2.41 -6.09 10.09
N HIS A 126 -2.16 -5.12 10.98
CA HIS A 126 -2.79 -3.80 10.87
C HIS A 126 -2.41 -3.09 9.55
N ARG A 127 -1.25 -3.44 8.95
CA ARG A 127 -0.81 -2.87 7.67
C ARG A 127 -1.75 -3.23 6.52
N ALA A 128 -2.42 -4.38 6.56
CA ALA A 128 -3.39 -4.74 5.52
C ALA A 128 -4.53 -3.71 5.43
N MET A 129 -5.07 -3.29 6.59
CA MET A 129 -6.11 -2.25 6.62
C MET A 129 -5.55 -0.86 6.32
N ASP A 130 -4.36 -0.52 6.82
CA ASP A 130 -3.73 0.77 6.50
C ASP A 130 -3.47 0.92 5.00
N LEU A 131 -2.98 -0.13 4.33
CA LEU A 131 -2.74 -0.15 2.89
C LEU A 131 -4.05 -0.16 2.09
N ALA A 132 -5.05 -0.93 2.50
CA ALA A 132 -6.36 -0.93 1.85
C ALA A 132 -7.01 0.45 1.94
N ALA A 133 -6.95 1.09 3.12
CA ALA A 133 -7.50 2.42 3.34
C ALA A 133 -6.75 3.50 2.53
N SER A 134 -5.43 3.53 2.62
CA SER A 134 -4.60 4.49 1.89
C SER A 134 -4.73 4.35 0.37
N SER A 135 -5.05 3.16 -0.13
CA SER A 135 -5.26 2.89 -1.56
C SER A 135 -6.72 2.96 -2.00
N GLY A 136 -7.65 3.36 -1.12
CA GLY A 136 -9.06 3.54 -1.48
C GLY A 136 -9.83 2.22 -1.70
N ARG A 137 -9.32 1.08 -1.21
CA ARG A 137 -9.87 -0.26 -1.45
C ARG A 137 -11.02 -0.58 -0.49
N MET A 138 -12.13 0.14 -0.60
CA MET A 138 -13.27 0.04 0.32
C MET A 138 -13.77 -1.41 0.53
N ARG A 139 -13.93 -2.19 -0.55
CA ARG A 139 -14.41 -3.59 -0.44
C ARG A 139 -13.49 -4.48 0.39
N VAL A 140 -12.18 -4.28 0.26
CA VAL A 140 -11.19 -5.01 1.05
C VAL A 140 -11.19 -4.51 2.49
N LEU A 141 -11.22 -3.19 2.69
CA LEU A 141 -11.23 -2.57 4.01
C LEU A 141 -12.41 -3.05 4.86
N VAL A 142 -13.63 -3.02 4.29
CA VAL A 142 -14.84 -3.51 4.96
C VAL A 142 -14.72 -4.99 5.30
N TRP A 143 -14.25 -5.81 4.34
CA TRP A 143 -14.08 -7.23 4.59
C TRP A 143 -13.07 -7.52 5.70
N LEU A 144 -11.92 -6.83 5.70
CA LEU A 144 -10.90 -6.97 6.75
C LEU A 144 -11.44 -6.59 8.13
N HIS A 145 -12.25 -5.54 8.21
CA HIS A 145 -12.88 -5.13 9.47
C HIS A 145 -13.91 -6.14 9.99
N GLU A 146 -14.70 -6.74 9.10
CA GLU A 146 -15.77 -7.68 9.48
C GLU A 146 -15.25 -9.09 9.80
N ASN A 147 -14.15 -9.51 9.15
CA ASN A 147 -13.69 -10.90 9.16
C ASN A 147 -12.37 -11.09 9.91
N THR A 148 -11.76 -10.02 10.41
CA THR A 148 -10.47 -10.12 11.12
C THR A 148 -10.52 -9.31 12.41
N SER A 149 -9.80 -9.79 13.42
CA SER A 149 -9.55 -9.02 14.65
C SER A 149 -8.37 -8.06 14.50
N ALA A 150 -7.76 -7.99 13.31
CA ALA A 150 -6.73 -7.01 13.05
C ALA A 150 -7.36 -5.61 13.25
N GLY A 151 -6.61 -4.69 13.85
CA GLY A 151 -7.00 -3.28 13.90
C GLY A 151 -6.40 -2.52 12.71
N CYS A 152 -6.57 -1.20 12.69
CA CYS A 152 -5.75 -0.33 11.85
C CYS A 152 -4.86 0.55 12.74
N SER A 153 -3.97 1.30 12.13
CA SER A 153 -3.27 2.39 12.82
C SER A 153 -3.84 3.75 12.39
N VAL A 154 -3.30 4.83 12.95
CA VAL A 154 -3.58 6.19 12.47
C VAL A 154 -3.21 6.38 11.00
N ASP A 155 -2.27 5.57 10.47
CA ASP A 155 -1.82 5.65 9.08
C ASP A 155 -2.94 5.28 8.09
N ALA A 156 -3.96 4.50 8.49
CA ALA A 156 -5.11 4.22 7.63
C ALA A 156 -5.86 5.49 7.23
N MET A 157 -6.24 6.32 8.20
CA MET A 157 -6.99 7.54 7.94
C MET A 157 -6.10 8.64 7.37
N ASP A 158 -4.85 8.75 7.84
CA ASP A 158 -3.87 9.69 7.30
C ASP A 158 -3.57 9.39 5.82
N GLY A 159 -3.36 8.12 5.47
CA GLY A 159 -3.11 7.68 4.10
C GLY A 159 -4.33 7.86 3.20
N ALA A 160 -5.53 7.54 3.70
CA ALA A 160 -6.76 7.76 2.95
C ALA A 160 -6.99 9.26 2.66
N ALA A 161 -6.75 10.13 3.65
CA ALA A 161 -6.80 11.58 3.47
C ALA A 161 -5.73 12.08 2.49
N ALA A 162 -4.50 11.58 2.62
CA ALA A 162 -3.38 11.92 1.75
C ALA A 162 -3.56 11.47 0.29
N ASN A 163 -4.48 10.55 0.01
CA ASN A 163 -4.80 10.10 -1.35
C ASN A 163 -6.18 10.57 -1.84
N GLY A 164 -6.92 11.33 -1.04
CA GLY A 164 -8.22 11.91 -1.41
C GLY A 164 -9.40 10.93 -1.33
N HIS A 165 -9.27 9.85 -0.55
CA HIS A 165 -10.31 8.84 -0.37
C HIS A 165 -11.28 9.23 0.76
N LEU A 166 -12.10 10.27 0.52
CA LEU A 166 -13.02 10.84 1.52
C LEU A 166 -14.07 9.83 2.02
N ASP A 167 -14.54 8.96 1.14
CA ASP A 167 -15.45 7.86 1.48
C ASP A 167 -14.80 6.90 2.50
N VAL A 168 -13.55 6.52 2.29
CA VAL A 168 -12.76 5.71 3.22
C VAL A 168 -12.56 6.44 4.56
N VAL A 169 -12.20 7.72 4.54
CA VAL A 169 -12.03 8.52 5.77
C VAL A 169 -13.31 8.56 6.60
N LYS A 170 -14.47 8.82 5.96
CA LYS A 170 -15.77 8.80 6.62
C LYS A 170 -16.11 7.43 7.19
N TRP A 171 -15.81 6.37 6.44
CA TRP A 171 -16.04 5.01 6.88
C TRP A 171 -15.16 4.66 8.09
N LEU A 172 -13.87 4.99 8.06
CA LEU A 172 -12.94 4.77 9.17
C LEU A 172 -13.39 5.55 10.41
N HIS A 173 -13.77 6.82 10.26
CA HIS A 173 -14.26 7.63 11.38
C HIS A 173 -15.50 7.03 12.05
N LYS A 174 -16.40 6.44 11.27
CA LYS A 174 -17.63 5.84 11.79
C LYS A 174 -17.39 4.49 12.48
N ASN A 175 -16.44 3.69 11.99
CA ASN A 175 -16.30 2.28 12.39
C ASN A 175 -15.04 1.99 13.23
N ARG A 176 -14.12 2.95 13.35
CA ARG A 176 -12.81 2.80 14.02
C ARG A 176 -12.56 3.97 14.97
N SER A 177 -11.77 3.72 16.02
CA SER A 177 -11.50 4.70 17.09
C SER A 177 -10.10 5.32 17.00
N GLU A 178 -9.23 4.81 16.12
CA GLU A 178 -7.84 5.24 15.98
C GLU A 178 -7.70 6.69 15.51
N GLY A 179 -8.64 7.16 14.68
CA GLY A 179 -8.66 8.54 14.18
C GLY A 179 -7.53 8.85 13.18
N CYS A 180 -7.16 10.12 13.10
CA CYS A 180 -6.09 10.63 12.24
C CYS A 180 -5.15 11.58 12.98
N SER A 181 -3.98 11.82 12.41
CA SER A 181 -3.02 12.80 12.87
C SER A 181 -3.10 14.11 12.06
N VAL A 182 -2.28 15.09 12.43
CA VAL A 182 -2.16 16.36 11.69
C VAL A 182 -1.73 16.13 10.23
N LYS A 183 -1.06 15.00 9.92
CA LYS A 183 -0.70 14.65 8.54
C LYS A 183 -1.91 14.55 7.63
N ALA A 184 -3.06 14.05 8.10
CA ALA A 184 -4.27 13.94 7.28
C ALA A 184 -4.68 15.30 6.68
N ILE A 185 -4.78 16.32 7.52
CA ILE A 185 -5.21 17.65 7.08
C ILE A 185 -4.12 18.38 6.28
N GLU A 186 -2.85 18.24 6.64
CA GLU A 186 -1.72 18.81 5.89
C GLU A 186 -1.63 18.24 4.48
N ARG A 187 -1.76 16.92 4.33
CA ARG A 187 -1.71 16.24 3.02
C ARG A 187 -2.94 16.53 2.18
N ALA A 188 -4.12 16.58 2.79
CA ALA A 188 -5.35 17.01 2.10
C ALA A 188 -5.22 18.45 1.58
N ALA A 189 -4.68 19.36 2.39
CA ALA A 189 -4.42 20.74 1.99
C ALA A 189 -3.38 20.83 0.87
N GLY A 190 -2.28 20.08 0.94
CA GLY A 190 -1.26 20.01 -0.11
C GLY A 190 -1.81 19.51 -1.46
N ARG A 191 -2.89 18.73 -1.45
CA ARG A 191 -3.63 18.27 -2.65
C ARG A 191 -4.73 19.22 -3.11
N ILE A 192 -5.00 20.28 -2.34
CA ILE A 192 -6.11 21.20 -2.59
C ILE A 192 -7.46 20.45 -2.57
N ASP A 193 -7.56 19.40 -1.75
CA ASP A 193 -8.81 18.66 -1.55
C ASP A 193 -9.66 19.38 -0.49
N LEU A 194 -10.39 20.41 -0.95
CA LEU A 194 -11.23 21.23 -0.09
C LEU A 194 -12.28 20.41 0.65
N LYS A 195 -12.86 19.38 0.01
CA LYS A 195 -13.90 18.55 0.64
C LYS A 195 -13.34 17.76 1.81
N MET A 196 -12.15 17.17 1.63
CA MET A 196 -11.44 16.48 2.70
C MET A 196 -11.07 17.42 3.84
N VAL A 197 -10.48 18.58 3.53
CA VAL A 197 -10.09 19.57 4.55
C VAL A 197 -11.30 20.07 5.33
N MET A 198 -12.41 20.39 4.66
CA MET A 198 -13.64 20.82 5.32
C MET A 198 -14.18 19.74 6.25
N TRP A 199 -14.24 18.50 5.77
CA TRP A 199 -14.76 17.39 6.56
C TRP A 199 -13.87 17.09 7.78
N LEU A 200 -12.55 17.09 7.62
CA LEU A 200 -11.59 16.91 8.71
C LEU A 200 -11.66 18.04 9.73
N ARG A 201 -11.85 19.30 9.31
CA ARG A 201 -12.00 20.44 10.23
C ARG A 201 -13.26 20.36 11.07
N GLU A 202 -14.36 19.89 10.46
CA GLU A 202 -15.63 19.71 11.14
C GLU A 202 -15.56 18.63 12.24
N HIS A 203 -14.90 17.50 11.95
CA HIS A 203 -14.88 16.33 12.84
C HIS A 203 -13.64 16.26 13.75
N TYR A 204 -12.55 16.94 13.38
CA TYR A 204 -11.28 16.97 14.11
C TYR A 204 -10.76 18.42 14.27
N PRO A 205 -11.48 19.31 14.97
CA PRO A 205 -11.13 20.72 15.10
C PRO A 205 -9.78 20.97 15.78
N GLN A 206 -9.28 19.99 16.54
CA GLN A 206 -7.97 20.00 17.20
C GLN A 206 -6.79 19.88 16.25
N LEU A 207 -7.00 19.42 15.00
CA LEU A 207 -5.92 19.31 14.02
C LEU A 207 -5.62 20.69 13.42
N ILE A 208 -4.55 21.33 13.89
CA ILE A 208 -4.16 22.68 13.47
C ILE A 208 -3.19 22.58 12.28
N LEU A 209 -3.56 23.18 11.14
CA LEU A 209 -2.63 23.46 10.04
C LEU A 209 -1.57 24.46 10.52
N THR A 210 -0.30 24.08 10.43
CA THR A 210 0.82 24.94 10.85
C THR A 210 1.00 26.14 9.89
N ASN A 211 1.49 27.26 10.41
CA ASN A 211 1.67 28.51 9.63
C ASN A 211 2.62 28.34 8.43
N ALA A 212 3.63 27.46 8.54
CA ALA A 212 4.54 27.13 7.44
C ALA A 212 3.81 26.48 6.25
N TYR A 213 2.79 25.66 6.53
CA TYR A 213 1.94 25.05 5.50
C TYR A 213 1.00 26.07 4.85
N LEU A 214 0.44 27.01 5.63
CA LEU A 214 -0.36 28.11 5.08
C LEU A 214 0.47 28.93 4.08
N ALA A 215 1.72 29.25 4.45
CA ALA A 215 2.62 30.09 3.67
C ALA A 215 3.03 29.48 2.31
N ALA A 216 3.27 28.16 2.27
CA ALA A 216 3.71 27.47 1.05
C ALA A 216 2.65 27.42 -0.06
N TYR A 217 1.37 27.57 0.27
CA TYR A 217 0.25 27.41 -0.67
C TYR A 217 -0.57 28.70 -0.89
N LEU A 218 -0.19 29.82 -0.24
CA LEU A 218 -0.87 31.13 -0.20
C LEU A 218 -1.56 31.59 -1.51
N PRO A 219 -0.98 31.46 -2.72
CA PRO A 219 -1.65 31.91 -3.95
C PRO A 219 -2.92 31.11 -4.31
N LYS A 220 -2.99 29.82 -3.94
CA LYS A 220 -4.16 28.94 -4.13
C LYS A 220 -4.99 28.76 -2.85
N PHE A 221 -4.44 29.24 -1.74
CA PHE A 221 -5.02 29.18 -0.40
C PHE A 221 -6.01 30.31 -0.11
N PHE A 222 -6.06 31.35 -0.94
CA PHE A 222 -6.94 32.51 -0.73
C PHE A 222 -8.42 32.11 -0.69
N GLU A 223 -8.88 31.23 -1.58
CA GLU A 223 -10.25 30.69 -1.53
C GLU A 223 -10.51 29.87 -0.26
N MET A 224 -9.52 29.07 0.17
CA MET A 224 -9.65 28.27 1.38
C MET A 224 -9.66 29.13 2.65
N LEU A 225 -8.83 30.18 2.72
CA LEU A 225 -8.81 31.15 3.82
C LEU A 225 -10.04 32.04 3.82
N LEU A 226 -10.53 32.49 2.65
CA LEU A 226 -11.79 33.20 2.53
C LEU A 226 -12.94 32.32 3.03
N TYR A 227 -13.01 31.06 2.60
CA TYR A 227 -14.05 30.15 3.05
C TYR A 227 -13.96 29.85 4.56
N LEU A 228 -12.76 29.53 5.07
CA LEU A 228 -12.55 29.29 6.51
C LEU A 228 -12.87 30.54 7.35
N SER A 229 -12.50 31.73 6.88
CA SER A 229 -12.79 33.00 7.58
C SER A 229 -14.26 33.43 7.48
N VAL A 230 -15.00 32.99 6.46
CA VAL A 230 -16.45 33.23 6.32
C VAL A 230 -17.26 32.23 7.14
N HIS A 231 -16.90 30.94 7.14
CA HIS A 231 -17.73 29.87 7.73
C HIS A 231 -17.34 29.46 9.15
N TYR A 232 -16.14 29.78 9.64
CA TYR A 232 -15.67 29.40 10.99
C TYR A 232 -15.32 30.61 11.88
N LYS A 233 -15.86 31.79 11.54
CA LYS A 233 -15.61 33.11 12.16
C LYS A 233 -15.87 33.18 13.68
N SER A 234 -16.62 32.24 14.26
CA SER A 234 -17.01 32.24 15.67
C SER A 234 -15.93 31.77 16.65
N ARG A 235 -14.86 31.10 16.21
CA ARG A 235 -13.82 30.55 17.12
C ARG A 235 -12.47 31.28 17.10
N LEU A 236 -12.24 32.18 16.15
CA LEU A 236 -11.01 33.00 16.09
C LEU A 236 -11.02 34.21 17.03
N ARG A 237 -12.19 34.67 17.49
CA ARG A 237 -12.29 35.77 18.47
C ARG A 237 -11.71 35.41 19.85
N GLY A 238 -11.77 34.14 20.25
CA GLY A 238 -11.28 33.70 21.57
C GLY A 238 -9.76 33.70 21.74
N LEU A 239 -8.98 33.82 20.65
CA LEU A 239 -7.50 33.90 20.70
C LEU A 239 -6.96 35.34 20.72
N HIS A 240 -7.79 36.35 20.45
CA HIS A 240 -7.40 37.77 20.53
C HIS A 240 -7.75 38.41 21.89
N GLU A 241 -8.74 37.87 22.60
CA GLU A 241 -9.15 38.37 23.92
C GLU A 241 -8.27 37.84 25.07
N ALA A 242 -7.53 36.74 24.86
CA ALA A 242 -6.62 36.17 25.86
C ALA A 242 -5.26 36.89 25.96
N THR A 243 -4.94 37.83 25.07
CA THR A 243 -3.68 38.60 25.07
C THR A 243 -3.85 40.08 25.41
N THR A 244 -5.08 40.55 25.70
CA THR A 244 -5.36 41.98 25.97
C THR A 244 -5.90 42.29 27.37
N TYR A 245 -6.16 41.29 28.23
CA TYR A 245 -6.54 41.50 29.64
C TYR A 245 -5.55 40.87 30.62
N GLY A 246 -4.28 41.24 30.50
CA GLY A 246 -3.20 40.79 31.38
C GLY A 246 -2.11 41.82 31.58
N SER A 247 -2.46 43.11 31.68
CA SER A 247 -1.57 44.17 32.19
C SER A 247 -2.35 45.46 32.40
N LEU A 248 -3.05 45.55 33.54
CA LEU A 248 -3.23 46.77 34.33
C LEU A 248 -3.20 46.37 35.81
#